data_AF-A0A4Y2AI82-F1
#
_entry.id   AF-A0A4Y2AI82-F1
#
_cell.length_a   1.000
_cell.length_b   1.000
_cell.length_c   1.000
_cell.angle_alpha   90.00
_cell.angle_beta   90.00
_cell.angle_gamma   90.00
#
_symmetry.space_group_name_H-M   'P 1'
#
loop_
_entity.id
_entity.type
_entity.pdbx_description
1 polymer ?
#
loop_
_entity_poly.entity_id
_entity_poly.type
_entity_poly.pdbx_seq_one_letter_code
_entity_poly.pdbx_strand_id
1 'polypeptide(L)'
;NELKEKAEQFAQKLGHRDFKSSNGWLKKFKNRHNIVFRILCGESQSASDEFCSKWMKSLPDLLQEYSPDNIFNADETGLFFKALLDKTAVFQGETCHGGKQSKERVTLL
;
A
#
# COMPACT_ATOMS: atom_id res chain seq x y z
N ASN A 1 14.13 6.11 9.91
CA ASN A 1 15.26 7.03 10.20
C ASN A 1 16.34 7.03 9.13
N GLU A 2 16.44 6.00 8.30
CA GLU A 2 17.48 5.85 7.26
C GLU A 2 17.66 7.05 6.32
N LEU A 3 16.57 7.66 5.83
CA LEU A 3 16.64 8.84 4.93
C LEU A 3 17.39 10.04 5.54
N LYS A 4 17.23 10.23 6.85
CA LYS A 4 17.88 11.31 7.60
C LYS A 4 19.36 11.03 7.79
N GLU A 5 19.67 9.81 8.22
CA GLU A 5 21.05 9.34 8.40
C GLU A 5 21.83 9.39 7.07
N LYS A 6 21.23 8.94 5.96
CA LYS A 6 21.85 9.04 4.63
C LYS A 6 22.07 10.49 4.22
N ALA A 7 21.12 11.38 4.47
CA ALA A 7 21.28 12.80 4.16
C ALA A 7 22.44 13.44 4.92
N GLU A 8 22.62 13.11 6.21
CA GLU A 8 23.76 13.58 7.00
C GLU A 8 25.09 13.00 6.52
N GLN A 9 25.13 11.70 6.16
CA GLN A 9 26.32 11.08 5.56
C GLN A 9 26.73 11.79 4.26
N PHE A 10 25.78 12.11 3.39
CA PHE A 10 26.07 12.84 2.14
C PHE A 10 26.51 14.28 2.43
N ALA A 11 25.85 14.97 3.36
CA ALA A 11 26.24 16.32 3.73
C ALA A 11 27.68 16.38 4.25
N GLN A 12 28.09 15.42 5.10
CA GLN A 12 29.47 15.31 5.57
C GLN A 12 30.46 15.08 4.42
N LYS A 13 30.16 14.18 3.48
CA LYS A 13 31.00 13.91 2.31
C LYS A 13 31.14 15.11 1.38
N LEU A 14 30.11 15.96 1.31
CA LEU A 14 30.10 17.19 0.52
C LEU A 14 30.69 18.40 1.28
N GLY A 15 31.20 18.20 2.50
CA GLY A 15 31.84 19.26 3.30
C GLY A 15 30.86 20.07 4.16
N HIS A 16 29.57 19.77 4.13
CA HIS A 16 28.54 20.43 4.94
C HIS A 16 28.38 19.74 6.30
N ARG A 17 29.38 19.91 7.19
CA ARG A 17 29.42 19.23 8.50
C ARG A 17 28.35 19.70 9.49
N ASP A 18 27.88 20.95 9.34
CA ASP A 18 26.86 21.55 10.22
C ASP A 18 25.42 21.21 9.80
N PHE A 19 25.24 20.52 8.68
CA PHE A 19 23.92 20.10 8.24
C PHE A 19 23.30 19.10 9.22
N LYS A 20 22.03 19.32 9.56
CA LYS A 20 21.23 18.44 10.41
C LYS A 20 19.92 18.09 9.73
N SER A 21 19.62 16.80 9.68
CA SER A 21 18.43 16.25 9.03
C SER A 21 17.20 16.29 9.96
N SER A 22 16.74 17.50 10.27
CA SER A 22 15.58 17.72 11.15
C SER A 22 14.27 17.15 10.56
N ASN A 23 13.27 16.94 11.42
CA ASN A 23 11.91 16.59 10.97
C ASN A 23 11.34 17.63 9.99
N GLY A 24 11.61 18.91 10.23
CA GLY A 24 11.19 20.01 9.36
C GLY A 24 11.87 19.96 8.00
N TRP A 25 13.18 19.68 7.97
CA TRP A 25 13.91 19.48 6.71
C TRP A 25 13.32 18.31 5.91
N LEU A 26 13.11 17.15 6.54
CA LEU A 26 12.57 15.97 5.86
C LEU A 26 11.16 16.24 5.28
N LYS A 27 10.30 16.96 6.02
CA LYS A 27 8.97 17.35 5.53
C LYS A 27 9.07 18.29 4.33
N LYS A 28 9.92 19.31 4.39
CA LYS A 28 10.14 20.24 3.26
C LYS A 28 10.77 19.54 2.05
N PHE A 29 11.71 18.63 2.27
CA PHE A 29 12.34 17.84 1.22
C PHE A 29 11.31 16.98 0.48
N LYS A 30 10.47 16.23 1.22
CA LYS A 30 9.38 15.44 0.65
C LYS A 30 8.42 16.32 -0.15
N ASN A 31 8.00 17.46 0.40
CA ASN A 31 7.08 18.37 -0.29
C ASN A 31 7.69 18.96 -1.57
N ARG A 32 8.97 19.35 -1.54
CA ARG A 32 9.67 19.92 -2.71
C ARG A 32 9.81 18.93 -3.86
N HIS A 33 10.03 17.66 -3.51
CA HIS A 33 10.20 16.58 -4.48
C HIS A 33 8.94 15.75 -4.70
N ASN A 34 7.79 16.25 -4.23
CA ASN A 34 6.49 15.58 -4.34
C ASN A 34 6.52 14.10 -3.88
N ILE A 35 7.26 13.78 -2.82
CA ILE A 35 7.33 12.44 -2.25
C ILE A 35 6.22 12.29 -1.21
N VAL A 36 5.28 11.39 -1.48
CA VAL A 36 4.14 11.09 -0.60
C VAL A 36 4.26 9.67 -0.06
N PHE A 37 3.75 9.42 1.14
CA PHE A 37 3.59 8.05 1.66
C PHE A 37 2.24 7.54 1.20
N ARG A 38 2.23 6.50 0.36
CA ARG A 38 0.99 5.85 -0.07
C ARG A 38 0.95 4.42 0.45
N ILE A 39 -0.27 3.96 0.75
CA ILE A 39 -0.52 2.54 1.01
C ILE A 39 -0.36 1.81 -0.33
N LEU A 40 0.43 0.75 -0.34
CA LEU A 40 0.54 -0.15 -1.47
C LEU A 40 -0.78 -0.93 -1.55
N CYS A 41 -1.68 -0.52 -2.45
CA CYS A 41 -2.82 -1.36 -2.80
C CYS A 41 -2.29 -2.58 -3.55
N GLY A 42 -2.38 -3.75 -2.93
CA GLY A 42 -1.80 -4.99 -3.45
C GLY A 42 -2.42 -5.45 -4.77
N GLU A 43 -3.64 -5.01 -5.08
CA GLU A 43 -4.38 -5.42 -6.27
C GLU A 43 -5.13 -4.21 -6.85
N SER A 44 -4.81 -3.86 -8.09
CA SER A 44 -5.75 -3.13 -8.93
C SER A 44 -6.70 -4.17 -9.50
N GLN A 45 -7.97 -4.12 -9.09
CA GLN A 45 -8.98 -5.04 -9.58
C GLN A 45 -9.09 -4.92 -11.11
N SER A 46 -8.88 -6.03 -11.81
CA SER A 46 -8.85 -6.14 -13.28
C SER A 46 -10.24 -6.31 -13.91
N ALA A 47 -11.31 -6.11 -13.14
CA ALA A 47 -12.67 -6.21 -13.63
C ALA A 47 -13.06 -4.92 -14.37
N SER A 48 -13.65 -5.04 -15.55
CA SER A 48 -14.18 -3.87 -16.27
C SER A 48 -15.46 -3.35 -15.61
N ASP A 49 -15.73 -2.06 -15.79
CA ASP A 49 -16.95 -1.43 -15.29
C ASP A 49 -18.21 -2.09 -15.87
N GLU A 50 -18.17 -2.58 -17.11
CA GLU A 50 -19.28 -3.34 -17.70
C GLU A 50 -19.50 -4.68 -17.01
N PHE A 51 -18.42 -5.41 -16.68
CA PHE A 51 -18.53 -6.67 -15.95
C PHE A 51 -19.12 -6.45 -14.56
N CYS A 52 -18.63 -5.45 -13.83
CA CYS A 52 -19.15 -5.07 -12.51
C CYS A 52 -20.64 -4.70 -12.60
N SER A 53 -21.01 -3.89 -13.59
CA SER A 53 -22.40 -3.46 -13.79
C SER A 53 -23.33 -4.62 -14.13
N LYS A 54 -22.87 -5.57 -14.93
CA LYS A 54 -23.64 -6.79 -15.25
C LYS A 54 -23.81 -7.67 -14.02
N TRP A 55 -22.74 -7.88 -13.25
CA TRP A 55 -22.77 -8.67 -12.01
C TRP A 55 -23.72 -8.08 -10.96
N MET A 56 -23.66 -6.76 -10.78
CA MET A 56 -24.53 -6.03 -9.85
C MET A 56 -26.02 -6.23 -10.16
N LYS A 57 -26.36 -6.39 -11.45
CA LYS A 57 -27.74 -6.66 -11.90
C LYS A 57 -28.17 -8.11 -11.69
N SER A 58 -27.25 -9.08 -11.83
CA SER A 58 -27.58 -10.51 -11.65
C SER A 58 -27.53 -10.98 -10.20
N LEU A 59 -26.86 -10.23 -9.32
CA LEU A 59 -26.68 -10.61 -7.92
C LEU A 59 -28.02 -10.81 -7.17
N PRO A 60 -29.04 -9.93 -7.29
CA PRO A 60 -30.31 -10.12 -6.59
C PRO A 60 -31.04 -11.40 -6.98
N ASP A 61 -30.97 -11.81 -8.26
CA ASP A 61 -31.60 -13.04 -8.74
C ASP A 61 -30.91 -14.27 -8.14
N LEU A 62 -29.58 -14.26 -8.07
CA LEU A 62 -28.79 -15.31 -7.42
C LEU A 62 -29.10 -15.40 -5.92
N LEU A 63 -29.23 -14.27 -5.22
CA LEU A 63 -29.49 -14.26 -3.78
C LEU A 63 -30.90 -14.78 -3.43
N GLN A 64 -31.88 -14.71 -4.35
CA GLN A 64 -33.22 -15.27 -4.13
C GLN A 64 -33.22 -16.80 -4.02
N GLU A 65 -32.20 -17.48 -4.56
CA GLU A 65 -32.08 -18.94 -4.48
C GLU A 65 -31.70 -19.43 -3.06
N TYR A 66 -31.27 -18.52 -2.18
CA TYR A 66 -30.78 -18.84 -0.84
C TYR A 66 -31.58 -18.09 0.24
N SER A 67 -31.82 -18.76 1.36
CA SER A 67 -32.31 -18.06 2.57
C SER A 67 -31.28 -17.02 3.02
N PRO A 68 -31.70 -15.84 3.51
CA PRO A 68 -30.79 -14.86 4.12
C PRO A 68 -29.86 -15.45 5.18
N ASP A 69 -30.35 -16.44 5.95
CA ASP A 69 -29.57 -17.12 7.00
C ASP A 69 -28.43 -17.99 6.45
N ASN A 70 -28.43 -18.29 5.14
CA ASN A 70 -27.43 -19.11 4.46
C ASN A 70 -26.45 -18.28 3.62
N ILE A 71 -26.50 -16.95 3.71
CA ILE A 71 -25.59 -16.05 3.00
C ILE A 71 -24.47 -15.66 3.95
N PHE A 72 -23.30 -16.27 3.75
CA PHE A 72 -22.10 -16.02 4.55
C PHE A 72 -21.06 -15.27 3.72
N ASN A 73 -20.39 -14.31 4.34
CA ASN A 73 -19.14 -13.78 3.81
C ASN A 73 -17.99 -14.67 4.28
N ALA A 74 -17.26 -15.27 3.36
CA ALA A 74 -16.06 -16.03 3.64
C ALA A 74 -14.91 -15.45 2.80
N ASP A 75 -13.85 -15.02 3.47
CA ASP A 75 -12.65 -14.50 2.83
C ASP A 75 -11.40 -15.12 3.45
N GLU A 76 -10.32 -15.22 2.67
CA GLU A 76 -9.06 -15.80 3.12
C GLU A 76 -8.36 -14.83 4.08
N THR A 77 -8.30 -15.18 5.37
CA THR A 77 -7.46 -14.43 6.32
C THR A 77 -6.04 -15.00 6.31
N GLY A 78 -5.09 -14.27 5.73
CA GLY A 78 -3.67 -14.62 5.76
C GLY A 78 -2.92 -13.90 6.89
N LEU A 79 -2.26 -14.64 7.79
CA LEU A 79 -1.32 -14.08 8.76
C LEU A 79 0.10 -14.01 8.16
N PHE A 80 0.63 -12.80 8.01
CA PHE A 80 1.96 -12.56 7.45
C PHE A 80 2.96 -12.23 8.57
N PHE A 81 4.04 -13.02 8.69
CA PHE A 81 5.05 -12.85 9.75
C PHE A 81 6.28 -12.01 9.34
N LYS A 82 6.40 -11.67 8.05
CA LYS A 82 7.42 -10.77 7.49
C LYS A 82 6.85 -9.76 6.48
N ALA A 83 5.60 -9.33 6.67
CA ALA A 83 5.03 -8.30 5.80
C ALA A 83 5.86 -7.01 5.93
N LEU A 84 6.44 -6.56 4.81
CA LEU A 84 6.98 -5.21 4.72
C LEU A 84 5.88 -4.20 4.98
N LEU A 85 6.23 -3.01 5.47
CA LEU A 85 5.31 -1.91 5.71
C LEU A 85 4.34 -1.76 4.53
N ASP A 86 3.05 -1.65 4.86
CA ASP A 86 1.94 -1.37 3.94
C ASP A 86 2.09 -0.03 3.22
N LYS A 87 3.03 0.81 3.67
CA LYS A 87 3.26 2.17 3.20
C LYS A 87 4.67 2.34 2.64
N THR A 88 4.73 2.80 1.39
CA THR A 88 6.00 3.14 0.71
C THR A 88 6.01 4.61 0.31
N ALA A 89 7.20 5.22 0.31
CA ALA A 89 7.42 6.58 -0.19
C ALA A 89 7.46 6.56 -1.72
N VAL A 90 6.59 7.32 -2.37
CA VAL A 90 6.34 7.27 -3.81
C VAL A 90 6.18 8.69 -4.35
N PHE A 91 6.49 8.92 -5.63
CA PHE A 91 6.31 10.24 -6.22
C PHE A 91 4.83 10.51 -6.50
N GLN A 92 4.40 11.75 -6.29
CA GLN A 92 3.04 12.19 -6.54
C GLN A 92 2.72 12.06 -8.04
N GLY A 93 1.67 11.32 -8.36
CA GLY A 93 1.23 11.06 -9.74
C GLY A 93 1.70 9.70 -10.28
N GLU A 94 2.67 9.07 -9.65
CA GLU A 94 3.00 7.68 -9.98
C GLU A 94 1.95 6.73 -9.44
N THR A 95 1.60 5.74 -10.24
CA THR A 95 0.72 4.68 -9.84
C THR A 95 1.54 3.59 -9.15
N CYS A 96 1.23 3.31 -7.89
CA CYS A 96 1.95 2.32 -7.10
C CYS A 96 1.34 0.94 -7.31
N HIS A 97 1.63 0.35 -8.47
CA HIS A 97 1.27 -1.02 -8.78
C HIS A 97 2.44 -1.94 -8.44
N GLY A 98 2.18 -3.12 -7.86
CA GLY A 98 3.18 -4.18 -7.75
C GLY A 98 4.06 -4.17 -6.49
N GLY A 99 3.64 -3.50 -5.41
CA GLY A 99 4.24 -3.71 -4.10
C GLY A 99 3.91 -5.09 -3.56
N LYS A 100 4.66 -6.12 -3.97
CA LYS A 100 4.44 -7.49 -3.48
C LYS A 100 5.04 -7.61 -2.08
N GLN A 101 4.20 -7.47 -1.05
CA GLN A 101 4.59 -7.86 0.31
C GLN A 101 5.06 -9.32 0.30
N SER A 102 6.05 -9.65 1.13
CA SER A 102 6.43 -11.04 1.35
C SER A 102 5.19 -11.81 1.80
N LYS A 103 4.71 -12.73 0.95
CA LYS A 103 3.57 -13.61 1.23
C LYS A 103 3.99 -14.84 2.06
N GLU A 104 5.08 -14.74 2.81
CA GLU A 104 5.44 -15.78 3.78
C GLU A 104 4.33 -15.88 4.82
N ARG A 105 3.54 -16.96 4.70
CA ARG A 105 2.36 -17.26 5.50
C ARG A 105 2.72 -18.29 6.57
N VAL A 106 2.10 -18.15 7.73
CA VAL A 106 1.98 -19.25 8.71
C VAL A 106 0.54 -19.74 8.63
N THR A 107 0.36 -21.02 8.32
CA THR A 107 -0.97 -21.64 8.39
C THR A 107 -1.31 -21.84 9.86
N LEU A 108 -2.37 -21.19 10.32
CA LEU A 108 -2.98 -21.50 11.61
C LEU A 108 -3.91 -22.69 11.39
N LEU A 109 -3.65 -23.79 12.09
CA LEU A 109 -4.54 -24.96 12.20
C LEU A 109 -5.48 -24.79 13.39
#